data_AF-A0A4V2Z2B2-F1
#
_entry.id   AF-A0A4V2Z2B2-F1
#
_cell.length_a   1.000
_cell.length_b   1.000
_cell.length_c   1.000
_cell.angle_alpha   90.00
_cell.angle_beta   90.00
_cell.angle_gamma   90.00
#
_symmetry.space_group_name_H-M   'P 1'
#
loop_
_entity.id
_entity.type
_entity.pdbx_description
1 polymer ?
#
loop_
_entity_poly.entity_id
_entity_poly.type
_entity_poly.pdbx_seq_one_letter_code
_entity_poly.pdbx_strand_id
1 'polypeptide(L)'
;MISNLSEAGGRPMRKVPVRAPGVVAWSWFVEDTLGHMVVHARPGRWPIISAHLRNDGQEEVFDFTMTVDDGLRLAGQITQMAQAARRAEWTPDVVQHVNDTYLFGWYDDNVLAELEKLADYIDAASLLQPDGTLTPLADAVLKARHGRT
;
A
#
# COMPACT_ATOMS: atom_id res chain seq x y z
N MET A 1 -28.64 39.59 -3.57
CA MET A 1 -28.79 39.00 -2.22
C MET A 1 -29.81 37.88 -2.36
N ILE A 2 -29.53 36.58 -2.20
CA ILE A 2 -28.37 35.85 -1.67
C ILE A 2 -28.19 34.58 -2.52
N SER A 3 -26.93 34.19 -2.73
CA SER A 3 -26.42 33.06 -3.50
C SER A 3 -26.69 31.67 -2.88
N ASN A 4 -26.67 30.65 -3.75
CA ASN A 4 -26.11 29.29 -3.64
C ASN A 4 -26.03 28.58 -2.27
N LEU A 5 -26.51 27.33 -2.23
CA LEU A 5 -25.70 26.10 -2.02
C LEU A 5 -26.67 24.91 -2.01
N SER A 6 -26.75 24.22 -3.15
CA SER A 6 -26.15 22.90 -3.35
C SER A 6 -26.95 21.79 -2.69
N GLU A 7 -27.66 21.05 -3.54
CA GLU A 7 -28.05 19.67 -3.31
C GLU A 7 -26.86 18.92 -2.70
N ALA A 8 -26.93 18.67 -1.39
CA ALA A 8 -26.06 17.71 -0.76
C ALA A 8 -26.53 16.34 -1.25
N GLY A 9 -25.96 15.92 -2.38
CA GLY A 9 -25.96 14.53 -2.82
C GLY A 9 -25.34 13.68 -1.71
N GLY A 10 -26.18 13.21 -0.80
CA GLY A 10 -25.83 12.15 0.12
C GLY A 10 -25.60 10.89 -0.70
N ARG A 11 -24.34 10.63 -1.08
CA ARG A 11 -23.91 9.32 -1.59
C ARG A 11 -24.44 8.27 -0.59
N PRO A 12 -25.24 7.28 -1.01
CA PRO A 12 -25.76 6.30 -0.07
C PRO A 12 -24.60 5.55 0.57
N MET A 13 -24.48 5.65 1.90
CA MET A 13 -23.56 4.83 2.67
C MET A 13 -23.82 3.34 2.42
N ARG A 14 -22.76 2.67 1.94
CA ARG A 14 -22.14 1.51 2.59
C ARG A 14 -23.12 0.40 3.02
N LYS A 15 -23.39 -0.56 2.12
CA LYS A 15 -23.65 -1.94 2.57
C LYS A 15 -22.33 -2.53 3.04
N VAL A 16 -21.99 -2.26 4.29
CA VAL A 16 -20.90 -2.94 4.98
C VAL A 16 -21.25 -4.45 4.99
N PRO A 17 -20.46 -5.34 4.34
CA PRO A 17 -20.85 -6.75 4.13
C PRO A 17 -21.06 -7.57 5.40
N VAL A 18 -20.63 -7.07 6.56
CA VAL A 18 -20.59 -7.78 7.86
C VAL A 18 -21.94 -8.30 8.38
N ARG A 19 -23.07 -7.92 7.78
CA ARG A 19 -24.39 -8.40 8.22
C ARG A 19 -24.88 -9.65 7.50
N ALA A 20 -24.14 -10.19 6.52
CA ALA A 20 -24.55 -11.40 5.80
C ALA A 20 -24.09 -12.69 6.51
N PRO A 21 -24.93 -13.74 6.58
CA PRO A 21 -24.54 -15.03 7.15
C PRO A 21 -23.27 -15.60 6.51
N GLY A 22 -22.32 -16.02 7.34
CA GLY A 22 -21.05 -16.60 6.92
C GLY A 22 -19.99 -15.60 6.50
N VAL A 23 -20.17 -14.29 6.72
CA VAL A 23 -19.08 -13.30 6.60
C VAL A 23 -18.24 -13.32 7.87
N VAL A 24 -16.92 -13.49 7.72
CA VAL A 24 -15.98 -13.52 8.86
C VAL A 24 -15.17 -12.23 8.93
N ALA A 25 -14.79 -11.66 7.78
CA ALA A 25 -14.04 -10.42 7.69
C ALA A 25 -14.41 -9.68 6.39
N TRP A 26 -14.18 -8.37 6.38
CA TRP A 26 -14.28 -7.55 5.17
C TRP A 26 -13.30 -6.38 5.26
N SER A 27 -12.89 -5.85 4.10
CA SER A 27 -12.07 -4.65 3.98
C SER A 27 -12.39 -3.93 2.67
N TRP A 28 -12.03 -2.65 2.57
CA TRP A 28 -11.94 -1.97 1.28
C TRP A 28 -10.85 -2.58 0.41
N PHE A 29 -11.03 -2.53 -0.91
CA PHE A 29 -9.98 -2.84 -1.86
C PHE A 29 -9.20 -1.55 -2.13
N VAL A 30 -8.11 -1.35 -1.39
CA VAL A 30 -7.32 -0.10 -1.32
C VAL A 30 -8.09 1.06 -0.68
N GLU A 31 -9.20 1.50 -1.27
CA GLU A 31 -10.06 2.60 -0.80
C GLU A 31 -11.55 2.32 -1.09
N ASP A 32 -12.45 3.13 -0.53
CA ASP A 32 -13.89 2.84 -0.56
C ASP A 32 -14.58 3.13 -1.91
N THR A 33 -13.90 3.83 -2.81
CA THR A 33 -14.30 4.15 -4.19
C THR A 33 -13.95 3.06 -5.20
N LEU A 34 -12.99 2.19 -4.90
CA LEU A 34 -12.53 1.15 -5.84
C LEU A 34 -13.26 -0.17 -5.66
N GLY A 35 -13.66 -0.51 -4.43
CA GLY A 35 -14.32 -1.77 -4.16
C GLY A 35 -14.09 -2.30 -2.75
N HIS A 36 -14.46 -3.56 -2.55
CA HIS A 36 -14.29 -4.23 -1.26
C HIS A 36 -13.99 -5.71 -1.42
N MET A 37 -13.44 -6.29 -0.37
CA MET A 37 -13.18 -7.72 -0.22
C MET A 37 -13.93 -8.27 0.98
N VAL A 38 -14.43 -9.49 0.86
CA VAL A 38 -15.17 -10.20 1.90
C VAL A 38 -14.67 -11.62 2.04
N VAL A 39 -14.40 -12.04 3.27
CA VAL A 39 -14.10 -13.43 3.59
C VAL A 39 -15.40 -14.13 3.99
N HIS A 40 -15.76 -15.17 3.26
CA HIS A 40 -16.89 -16.02 3.57
C HIS A 40 -16.43 -17.37 4.11
N ALA A 41 -16.95 -17.79 5.27
CA ALA A 41 -16.81 -19.14 5.80
C ALA A 41 -18.19 -19.73 6.08
N ARG A 42 -18.42 -20.97 5.61
CA ARG A 42 -19.67 -21.71 5.83
C ARG A 42 -19.33 -23.12 6.34
N PRO A 43 -20.16 -23.71 7.22
CA PRO A 43 -19.95 -25.09 7.66
C PRO A 43 -19.82 -26.05 6.47
N GLY A 44 -18.83 -26.94 6.53
CA GLY A 44 -18.57 -27.93 5.49
C GLY A 44 -17.97 -27.39 4.18
N ARG A 45 -17.50 -26.13 4.15
CA ARG A 45 -16.80 -25.54 3.00
C ARG A 45 -15.55 -24.80 3.45
N TRP A 46 -14.51 -24.83 2.60
CA TRP A 46 -13.33 -23.99 2.80
C TRP A 46 -13.70 -22.51 2.67
N PRO A 47 -13.08 -21.62 3.48
CA PRO A 47 -13.29 -20.19 3.32
C PRO A 47 -12.87 -19.71 1.94
N ILE A 48 -13.59 -18.72 1.43
CA ILE A 48 -13.30 -18.04 0.17
C ILE A 48 -13.22 -16.54 0.40
N ILE A 49 -12.42 -15.87 -0.42
CA ILE A 49 -12.33 -14.42 -0.47
C ILE A 49 -13.02 -13.98 -1.75
N SER A 50 -13.99 -13.09 -1.63
CA SER A 50 -14.67 -12.47 -2.78
C SER A 50 -14.28 -11.01 -2.84
N ALA A 51 -13.84 -10.55 -4.01
CA ALA A 51 -13.53 -9.16 -4.30
C ALA A 51 -14.55 -8.62 -5.29
N HIS A 52 -15.08 -7.44 -4.97
CA HIS A 52 -16.00 -6.69 -5.80
C HIS A 52 -15.36 -5.34 -6.11
N LEU A 53 -14.98 -5.13 -7.36
CA LEU A 53 -14.35 -3.91 -7.83
C LEU A 53 -15.33 -3.13 -8.71
N ARG A 54 -15.48 -1.85 -8.40
CA ARG A 54 -16.24 -0.90 -9.20
C ARG A 54 -15.59 0.46 -9.04
N ASN A 55 -14.70 0.79 -9.97
CA ASN A 55 -14.00 2.07 -9.98
C ASN A 55 -14.99 3.21 -10.31
N ASP A 56 -14.93 4.31 -9.58
CA ASP A 56 -15.81 5.47 -9.79
C ASP A 56 -15.68 5.95 -11.25
N GLY A 57 -16.82 5.96 -11.97
CA GLY A 57 -16.89 6.40 -13.36
C GLY A 57 -16.74 5.30 -14.42
N GLN A 58 -16.59 4.02 -14.03
CA GLN A 58 -16.64 2.90 -14.97
C GLN A 58 -17.93 2.08 -14.82
N GLU A 59 -18.48 1.62 -15.95
CA GLU A 59 -19.64 0.71 -15.96
C GLU A 59 -19.25 -0.74 -15.63
N GLU A 60 -17.98 -1.11 -15.85
CA GLU A 60 -17.49 -2.46 -15.61
C GLU A 60 -17.34 -2.74 -14.12
N VAL A 61 -18.00 -3.80 -13.68
CA VAL A 61 -17.89 -4.38 -12.35
C VAL A 61 -17.11 -5.68 -12.48
N PHE A 62 -16.02 -5.81 -11.71
CA PHE A 62 -15.26 -7.04 -11.64
C PHE A 62 -15.56 -7.76 -10.33
N ASP A 63 -16.16 -8.94 -10.46
CA ASP A 63 -16.40 -9.86 -9.35
C ASP A 63 -15.51 -11.10 -9.53
N PHE A 64 -14.66 -11.35 -8.55
CA PHE A 64 -13.88 -12.60 -8.52
C PHE A 64 -13.86 -13.18 -7.13
N THR A 65 -13.77 -14.51 -7.10
CA THR A 65 -13.64 -15.29 -5.87
C THR A 65 -12.35 -16.10 -5.96
N MET A 66 -11.64 -16.16 -4.85
CA MET A 66 -10.39 -16.89 -4.71
C MET A 66 -10.41 -17.74 -3.45
N THR A 67 -9.61 -18.80 -3.46
CA THR A 67 -9.32 -19.55 -2.24
C THR A 67 -8.42 -18.70 -1.32
N VAL A 68 -8.29 -19.11 -0.06
CA VAL A 68 -7.34 -18.47 0.87
C VAL A 68 -5.91 -18.57 0.34
N ASP A 69 -5.52 -19.72 -0.21
CA ASP A 69 -4.17 -19.93 -0.76
C ASP A 69 -3.89 -19.02 -1.96
N ASP A 70 -4.87 -18.84 -2.84
CA ASP A 70 -4.76 -17.92 -3.97
C ASP A 70 -4.65 -16.46 -3.49
N GLY A 71 -5.39 -16.09 -2.44
CA GLY A 71 -5.31 -14.76 -1.83
C GLY A 71 -3.94 -14.48 -1.22
N LEU A 72 -3.37 -15.45 -0.49
CA LEU A 72 -2.02 -15.33 0.06
C LEU A 72 -0.97 -15.22 -1.06
N ARG A 73 -1.13 -15.99 -2.15
CA ARG A 73 -0.23 -15.91 -3.32
C ARG A 73 -0.32 -14.55 -4.00
N LEU A 74 -1.54 -14.05 -4.25
CA LEU A 74 -1.77 -12.76 -4.88
C LEU A 74 -1.19 -11.62 -4.03
N ALA A 75 -1.43 -11.64 -2.72
CA ALA A 75 -0.85 -10.66 -1.80
C ALA A 75 0.68 -10.65 -1.89
N GLY A 76 1.32 -11.82 -1.90
CA GLY A 76 2.77 -11.94 -2.08
C GLY A 76 3.27 -11.39 -3.42
N GLN A 77 2.53 -11.62 -4.52
CA GLN A 77 2.88 -11.08 -5.83
C GLN A 77 2.77 -9.55 -5.87
N ILE A 78 1.70 -8.98 -5.30
CA ILE A 78 1.51 -7.53 -5.20
C ILE A 78 2.63 -6.89 -4.37
N THR A 79 2.97 -7.48 -3.22
CA THR A 79 4.07 -7.00 -2.38
C THR A 79 5.40 -7.01 -3.13
N GLN A 80 5.71 -8.08 -3.86
CA GLN A 80 6.94 -8.16 -4.66
C GLN A 80 7.00 -7.08 -5.74
N MET A 81 5.89 -6.82 -6.45
CA MET A 81 5.82 -5.76 -7.46
C MET A 81 6.00 -4.37 -6.83
N ALA A 82 5.35 -4.10 -5.71
CA ALA A 82 5.49 -2.83 -5.00
C ALA A 82 6.94 -2.60 -4.51
N GLN A 83 7.58 -3.64 -3.97
CA GLN A 83 9.00 -3.59 -3.57
C GLN A 83 9.91 -3.35 -4.78
N ALA A 84 9.67 -4.01 -5.92
CA ALA A 84 10.44 -3.79 -7.14
C ALA A 84 10.28 -2.35 -7.67
N ALA A 85 9.05 -1.81 -7.65
CA ALA A 85 8.79 -0.42 -8.04
C ALA A 85 9.52 0.57 -7.12
N ARG A 86 9.46 0.37 -5.80
CA ARG A 86 10.20 1.19 -4.83
C ARG A 86 11.71 1.16 -5.07
N ARG A 87 12.29 -0.02 -5.30
CA ARG A 87 13.73 -0.16 -5.60
C ARG A 87 14.14 0.56 -6.88
N ALA A 88 13.25 0.65 -7.88
CA ALA A 88 13.54 1.34 -9.12
C ALA A 88 13.77 2.85 -8.92
N GLU A 89 13.31 3.42 -7.80
CA GLU A 89 13.56 4.82 -7.44
C GLU A 89 14.99 5.04 -6.90
N TRP A 90 15.66 4.00 -6.42
CA TRP A 90 16.99 4.09 -5.81
C TRP A 90 18.08 3.97 -6.86
N THR A 91 18.24 5.06 -7.62
CA THR A 91 19.29 5.17 -8.62
C THR A 91 20.69 5.10 -7.99
N PRO A 92 21.75 4.82 -8.78
CA PRO A 92 23.12 4.87 -8.28
C PRO A 92 23.47 6.17 -7.56
N ASP A 93 22.95 7.31 -8.02
CA ASP A 93 23.19 8.62 -7.37
C ASP A 93 22.55 8.70 -5.99
N VAL A 94 21.35 8.15 -5.81
CA VAL A 94 20.67 8.07 -4.50
C VAL A 94 21.46 7.16 -3.56
N VAL A 95 21.86 5.99 -4.04
CA VAL A 95 22.67 5.03 -3.27
C VAL A 95 23.99 5.67 -2.84
N GLN A 96 24.68 6.32 -3.76
CA GLN A 96 25.94 7.01 -3.48
C GLN A 96 25.74 8.15 -2.47
N HIS A 97 24.70 8.97 -2.65
CA HIS A 97 24.38 10.06 -1.71
C HIS A 97 24.13 9.54 -0.29
N VAL A 98 23.33 8.48 -0.15
CA VAL A 98 23.02 7.87 1.16
C VAL A 98 24.28 7.28 1.78
N ASN A 99 25.11 6.63 0.97
CA ASN A 99 26.37 6.05 1.42
C ASN A 99 27.33 7.13 1.95
N ASP A 100 27.56 8.18 1.17
CA ASP A 100 28.48 9.26 1.53
C ASP A 100 28.00 10.06 2.74
N THR A 101 26.68 10.25 2.87
CA THR A 101 26.10 11.11 3.90
C THR A 101 25.90 10.37 5.24
N TYR A 102 25.52 9.09 5.21
CA TYR A 102 25.08 8.36 6.41
C TYR A 102 25.87 7.10 6.72
N LEU A 103 26.28 6.32 5.71
CA LEU A 103 26.79 4.96 5.93
C LEU A 103 28.32 4.87 5.82
N PHE A 104 28.97 5.89 5.26
CA PHE A 104 30.41 6.10 5.23
C PHE A 104 31.22 4.94 4.63
N GLY A 105 30.91 4.57 3.38
CA GLY A 105 31.71 3.63 2.60
C GLY A 105 31.23 2.18 2.67
N TRP A 106 29.93 1.98 2.89
CA TRP A 106 29.31 0.67 2.74
C TRP A 106 29.29 0.24 1.28
N TYR A 107 29.25 -1.08 1.04
CA TYR A 107 28.96 -1.61 -0.29
C TYR A 107 27.50 -1.33 -0.68
N ASP A 108 27.24 -1.10 -1.97
CA ASP A 108 25.91 -0.76 -2.50
C ASP A 108 24.81 -1.72 -2.04
N ASP A 109 25.07 -3.03 -2.03
CA ASP A 109 24.11 -4.04 -1.54
C ASP A 109 23.70 -3.81 -0.07
N ASN A 110 24.64 -3.36 0.77
CA ASN A 110 24.35 -3.04 2.16
C ASN A 110 23.57 -1.72 2.29
N VAL A 111 23.83 -0.75 1.41
CA VAL A 111 23.08 0.51 1.35
C VAL A 111 21.63 0.22 0.94
N LEU A 112 21.42 -0.58 -0.11
CA LEU A 112 20.09 -1.00 -0.57
C LEU A 112 19.34 -1.76 0.52
N ALA A 113 19.99 -2.69 1.22
CA ALA A 113 19.37 -3.40 2.35
C ALA A 113 18.99 -2.45 3.50
N GLU A 114 19.74 -1.38 3.75
CA GLU A 114 19.38 -0.38 4.74
C GLU A 114 18.22 0.51 4.28
N LEU A 115 18.15 0.86 2.99
CA LEU A 115 17.01 1.56 2.40
C LEU A 115 15.72 0.72 2.48
N GLU A 116 15.80 -0.60 2.26
CA GLU A 116 14.67 -1.50 2.49
C GLU A 116 14.19 -1.48 3.94
N LYS A 117 15.10 -1.68 4.89
CA LYS A 117 14.79 -1.63 6.32
C LYS A 117 14.21 -0.28 6.73
N LEU A 118 14.70 0.82 6.14
CA LEU A 118 14.19 2.15 6.40
C LEU A 118 12.75 2.27 5.91
N ALA A 119 12.49 1.90 4.65
CA ALA A 119 11.17 2.00 4.04
C ALA A 119 10.12 1.16 4.79
N ASP A 120 10.49 -0.04 5.23
CA ASP A 120 9.64 -0.90 6.04
C ASP A 120 9.41 -0.33 7.45
N TYR A 121 10.44 0.28 8.06
CA TYR A 121 10.33 0.88 9.39
C TYR A 121 9.39 2.09 9.43
N ILE A 122 9.43 2.94 8.40
CA ILE A 122 8.58 4.14 8.33
C ILE A 122 7.26 3.91 7.58
N ASP A 123 7.01 2.68 7.12
CA ASP A 123 5.83 2.29 6.33
C ASP A 123 5.55 3.24 5.15
N ALA A 124 6.61 3.64 4.44
CA ALA A 124 6.51 4.60 3.34
C ALA A 124 6.54 3.93 1.96
N ALA A 125 5.67 4.40 1.06
CA ALA A 125 5.68 3.96 -0.34
C ALA A 125 7.01 4.32 -1.03
N SER A 126 7.53 5.52 -0.76
CA SER A 126 8.81 6.03 -1.25
C SER A 126 9.61 6.66 -0.11
N LEU A 127 10.94 6.58 -0.21
CA LEU A 127 11.87 7.32 0.65
C LEU A 127 12.22 8.69 0.08
N LEU A 128 11.82 8.97 -1.16
CA LEU A 128 12.26 10.13 -1.92
C LEU A 128 11.12 11.13 -2.13
N GLN A 129 11.50 12.38 -2.31
CA GLN A 129 10.68 13.44 -2.84
C GLN A 129 10.71 13.39 -4.39
N PRO A 130 9.79 14.08 -5.08
CA PRO A 130 9.79 14.11 -6.55
C PRO A 130 11.07 14.66 -7.18
N ASP A 131 11.87 15.43 -6.43
CA ASP A 131 13.15 15.96 -6.86
C ASP A 131 14.34 14.99 -6.65
N GLY A 132 14.07 13.78 -6.14
CA GLY A 132 15.06 12.74 -5.90
C GLY A 132 15.77 12.83 -4.55
N THR A 133 15.47 13.83 -3.72
CA THR A 133 16.03 13.94 -2.37
C THR A 133 15.29 13.05 -1.36
N LEU A 134 15.91 12.70 -0.24
CA LEU A 134 15.22 11.97 0.82
C LEU A 134 14.04 12.80 1.38
N THR A 135 12.94 12.13 1.72
CA THR A 135 11.89 12.74 2.53
C THR A 135 12.45 13.19 3.88
N PRO A 136 11.88 14.24 4.52
CA PRO A 136 12.40 14.73 5.80
C PRO A 136 12.37 13.66 6.90
N LEU A 137 11.40 12.74 6.85
CA LEU A 137 11.31 11.62 7.78
C LEU A 137 12.43 10.59 7.53
N ALA A 138 12.68 10.21 6.27
CA ALA A 138 13.76 9.28 5.93
C ALA A 138 15.14 9.84 6.33
N ASP A 139 15.40 11.11 6.01
CA ASP A 139 16.59 11.86 6.41
C ASP A 139 16.78 11.86 7.93
N ALA A 140 15.73 12.23 8.69
CA ALA A 140 15.79 12.28 10.14
C ALA A 140 16.08 10.91 10.78
N VAL A 141 15.46 9.84 10.25
CA VAL A 141 15.70 8.48 10.77
C VAL A 141 17.11 8.00 10.45
N LEU A 142 17.63 8.25 9.24
CA LEU A 142 19.03 7.90 8.91
C LEU A 142 20.03 8.67 9.77
N LYS A 143 19.79 9.96 10.01
CA LYS A 143 20.60 10.75 10.95
C LYS A 143 20.52 10.22 12.38
N ALA A 144 19.35 9.80 12.84
CA ALA A 144 19.20 9.24 14.17
C ALA A 144 19.90 7.87 14.32
N ARG A 145 19.90 7.05 13.27
CA ARG A 145 20.53 5.71 13.27
C ARG A 145 22.04 5.76 13.11
N HIS A 146 22.53 6.63 12.23
CA HIS A 146 23.90 6.59 11.73
C HIS A 146 24.63 7.94 11.80
N GLY A 147 23.92 9.02 12.15
CA GLY A 147 24.51 10.32 12.35
C GLY A 147 25.53 10.27 13.48
N ARG A 148 26.78 10.61 13.15
CA ARG A 148 27.81 10.85 14.15
C ARG A 148 27.43 12.11 14.93
N THR A 149 27.30 11.99 16.25
CA THR A 149 27.48 13.13 17.17
C THR A 149 28.85 13.76 17.00
#